data_AF-A0A2V5JXD5-F1
#
_entry.id   AF-A0A2V5JXD5-F1
#
_cell.length_a   1.000
_cell.length_b   1.000
_cell.length_c   1.000
_cell.angle_alpha   90.00
_cell.angle_beta   90.00
_cell.angle_gamma   90.00
#
_symmetry.space_group_name_H-M   'P 1'
#
loop_
_entity.id
_entity.type
_entity.pdbx_description
1 polymer ?
#
loop_
_entity_poly.entity_id
_entity_poly.type
_entity_poly.pdbx_seq_one_letter_code
_entity_poly.pdbx_strand_id
1 'polypeptide(L)'
;MNTSEAKEKLLLYRGPIDDADPELREALAYAHRNPELAEWLREQVSHYGVIRSKLREAEPPGDLAEKTIDNQPILFRRDWTQILKLAAAIIISATITALSMKFWQRDGHRLIRGREVVVKGEVLDLTCYVAYNLSGPEHASCAGDCIRDGLPVGIKAEDGKVYLLTGFGAHVNAELADYAAKIVTVKGKETARDGFAQIQVEEIRKF
;
A
#
# COMPACT_ATOMS: atom_id res chain seq x y z
N MET A 1 -29.11 35.16 -18.33
CA MET A 1 -28.49 35.93 -19.43
C MET A 1 -29.50 36.86 -20.09
N ASN A 2 -29.07 38.06 -20.50
CA ASN A 2 -29.88 39.01 -21.28
C ASN A 2 -29.45 39.05 -22.76
N THR A 3 -30.21 39.73 -23.63
CA THR A 3 -29.93 39.78 -25.09
C THR A 3 -28.55 40.34 -25.42
N SER A 4 -28.07 41.36 -24.71
CA SER A 4 -26.76 41.97 -24.96
C SER A 4 -25.62 41.01 -24.62
N GLU A 5 -25.71 40.36 -23.46
CA GLU A 5 -24.73 39.39 -22.98
C GLU A 5 -24.69 38.14 -23.88
N ALA A 6 -25.86 37.65 -24.31
CA ALA A 6 -25.93 36.55 -25.27
C ALA A 6 -25.30 36.92 -26.62
N LYS A 7 -25.57 38.14 -27.10
CA LYS A 7 -25.01 38.66 -28.36
C LYS A 7 -23.49 38.77 -28.29
N GLU A 8 -22.94 39.28 -27.19
CA GLU A 8 -21.48 39.37 -26.97
C GLU A 8 -20.80 37.99 -27.00
N LYS A 9 -21.38 37.01 -26.31
CA LYS A 9 -20.88 35.62 -26.35
C LYS A 9 -20.96 35.04 -27.77
N LEU A 10 -22.07 35.25 -28.46
CA LEU A 10 -22.31 34.72 -29.81
C LEU A 10 -21.47 35.40 -30.91
N LEU A 11 -20.90 36.59 -30.68
CA LEU A 11 -19.93 37.20 -31.60
C LEU A 11 -18.68 36.33 -31.77
N LEU A 12 -18.36 35.50 -30.79
CA LEU A 12 -17.20 34.60 -30.81
C LEU A 12 -17.54 33.21 -31.38
N TYR A 13 -18.80 32.94 -31.75
CA TYR A 13 -19.24 31.63 -32.20
C TYR A 13 -18.74 31.30 -33.62
N ARG A 14 -17.96 30.22 -33.76
CA ARG A 14 -17.33 29.80 -35.03
C ARG A 14 -18.04 28.62 -35.71
N GLY A 15 -19.27 28.33 -35.28
CA GLY A 15 -20.06 27.20 -35.76
C GLY A 15 -19.89 25.94 -34.90
N PRO A 16 -20.20 24.75 -35.43
CA PRO A 16 -20.38 23.52 -34.64
C PRO A 16 -19.20 23.06 -33.78
N ILE A 17 -17.98 23.54 -34.08
CA ILE A 17 -16.79 23.27 -33.26
C ILE A 17 -16.92 23.81 -31.83
N ASP A 18 -17.74 24.84 -31.65
CA ASP A 18 -17.93 25.54 -30.38
C ASP A 18 -19.18 25.05 -29.62
N ASP A 19 -19.98 24.14 -30.18
CA ASP A 19 -21.24 23.66 -29.56
C ASP A 19 -21.02 22.90 -28.23
N ALA A 20 -19.81 22.37 -28.04
CA ALA A 20 -19.39 21.72 -26.81
C ALA A 20 -19.13 22.71 -25.66
N ASP A 21 -18.91 23.99 -25.95
CA ASP A 21 -18.66 25.01 -24.93
C ASP A 21 -19.94 25.32 -24.14
N PRO A 22 -19.93 25.20 -22.79
CA PRO A 22 -21.12 25.45 -21.97
C PRO A 22 -21.71 26.85 -22.08
N GLU A 23 -20.88 27.89 -22.18
CA GLU A 23 -21.34 29.28 -22.23
C GLU A 23 -21.96 29.61 -23.58
N LEU A 24 -21.35 29.12 -24.67
CA LEU A 24 -21.91 29.27 -26.01
C LEU A 24 -23.20 28.46 -26.19
N ARG A 25 -23.28 27.26 -25.61
CA ARG A 25 -24.50 26.46 -25.63
C ARG A 25 -25.66 27.16 -24.93
N GLU A 26 -25.41 27.80 -23.79
CA GLU A 26 -26.42 28.60 -23.10
C GLU A 26 -26.86 29.80 -23.96
N ALA A 27 -25.92 30.47 -24.63
CA ALA A 27 -26.20 31.61 -25.49
C ALA A 27 -26.99 31.23 -26.75
N LEU A 28 -26.66 30.10 -27.37
CA LEU A 28 -27.41 29.52 -28.48
C LEU A 28 -28.85 29.16 -28.05
N ALA A 29 -29.01 28.51 -26.89
CA ALA A 29 -30.33 28.17 -26.36
C ALA A 29 -31.18 29.41 -26.05
N TYR A 30 -30.56 30.50 -25.61
CA TYR A 30 -31.22 31.79 -25.43
C TYR A 30 -31.63 32.41 -26.78
N ALA A 31 -30.73 32.43 -27.77
CA ALA A 31 -31.01 32.93 -29.11
C ALA A 31 -32.16 32.17 -29.78
N HIS A 32 -32.23 30.84 -29.66
CA HIS A 32 -33.35 30.06 -30.22
C HIS A 32 -34.73 30.46 -29.70
N ARG A 33 -34.81 31.02 -28.48
CA ARG A 33 -36.07 31.50 -27.88
C ARG A 33 -36.38 32.96 -28.21
N ASN A 34 -35.44 33.69 -28.83
CA ASN A 34 -35.60 35.10 -29.21
C ASN A 34 -35.48 35.25 -30.73
N PRO A 35 -36.60 35.48 -31.46
CA PRO A 35 -36.60 35.54 -32.92
C PRO A 35 -35.65 36.57 -33.53
N GLU A 36 -35.52 37.74 -32.91
CA GLU A 36 -34.67 38.83 -33.38
C GLU A 36 -33.18 38.47 -33.25
N LEU A 37 -32.78 37.92 -32.10
CA LEU A 37 -31.40 37.47 -31.88
C LEU A 37 -31.06 36.26 -32.75
N ALA A 38 -32.02 35.36 -32.98
CA ALA A 38 -31.85 34.21 -33.88
C ALA A 38 -31.61 34.65 -35.33
N GLU A 39 -32.34 35.67 -35.81
CA GLU A 39 -32.14 36.22 -37.15
C GLU A 39 -30.78 36.90 -37.26
N TRP A 40 -30.42 37.72 -36.28
CA TRP A 40 -29.09 38.33 -36.23
C TRP A 40 -27.97 37.28 -36.25
N LEU A 41 -28.10 36.19 -35.48
CA LEU A 41 -27.12 35.11 -35.45
C LEU A 41 -27.00 34.41 -36.82
N ARG A 42 -28.12 34.16 -37.50
CA ARG A 42 -28.12 33.60 -38.87
C ARG A 42 -27.36 34.49 -39.84
N GLU A 43 -27.61 35.80 -39.79
CA GLU A 43 -26.92 36.78 -40.63
C GLU A 43 -25.41 36.80 -40.35
N GLN A 44 -25.01 36.82 -39.08
CA GLN A 44 -23.59 36.75 -38.70
C GLN A 44 -22.91 35.49 -39.21
N VAL A 45 -23.50 34.32 -38.96
CA VAL A 45 -22.94 33.04 -39.42
C VAL A 45 -22.80 33.01 -40.94
N SER A 46 -23.75 33.60 -41.68
CA SER A 46 -23.66 33.76 -43.13
C SER A 46 -22.45 34.62 -43.54
N HIS A 47 -22.28 35.80 -42.94
CA HIS A 47 -21.14 36.68 -43.23
C HIS A 47 -19.79 36.02 -42.92
N TYR A 48 -19.66 35.39 -41.75
CA TYR A 48 -18.44 34.65 -41.40
C TYR A 48 -18.19 33.46 -42.33
N GLY A 49 -19.25 32.79 -42.79
CA GLY A 49 -19.16 31.73 -43.80
C GLY A 49 -18.51 32.19 -45.09
N VAL A 50 -18.90 33.35 -45.60
CA VAL A 50 -18.31 33.97 -46.81
C VAL A 50 -16.84 34.30 -46.61
N ILE A 51 -16.50 34.98 -45.50
CA ILE A 51 -15.11 35.34 -45.18
C ILE A 51 -14.24 34.08 -45.09
N ARG A 52 -14.73 33.05 -44.37
CA ARG A 52 -14.00 31.80 -44.19
C ARG A 52 -13.81 31.05 -45.51
N SER A 53 -14.79 31.07 -46.41
CA SER A 53 -14.65 30.50 -47.75
C SER A 53 -13.52 31.18 -48.51
N LYS A 54 -13.48 32.52 -48.51
CA LYS A 54 -12.43 33.30 -49.16
C LYS A 54 -11.05 33.08 -48.56
N LEU A 55 -10.95 32.98 -47.25
CA LEU A 55 -9.66 32.68 -46.60
C LEU A 55 -9.17 31.26 -46.90
N ARG A 56 -10.07 30.29 -47.09
CA ARG A 56 -9.70 28.91 -47.48
C ARG A 56 -9.23 28.80 -48.94
N GLU A 57 -9.67 29.70 -49.81
CA GLU A 57 -9.20 29.79 -51.20
C GLU A 57 -7.74 30.27 -51.29
N ALA A 58 -7.20 30.92 -50.24
CA ALA A 58 -5.81 31.33 -50.20
C ALA A 58 -4.90 30.18 -49.73
N GLU A 59 -3.87 29.86 -50.52
CA GLU A 59 -2.85 28.91 -50.11
C GLU A 59 -2.01 29.50 -48.96
N PRO A 60 -1.87 28.79 -47.82
CA PRO A 60 -0.97 29.24 -46.77
C PRO A 60 0.49 29.16 -47.25
N PRO A 61 1.36 30.11 -46.87
CA PRO A 61 2.79 30.01 -47.12
C PRO A 61 3.38 28.70 -46.56
N GLY A 62 4.25 28.05 -47.32
CA GLY A 62 4.80 26.73 -46.97
C GLY A 62 5.65 26.71 -45.68
N ASP A 63 6.15 27.86 -45.23
CA ASP A 63 6.98 28.04 -44.02
C ASP A 63 6.17 28.45 -42.77
N LEU A 64 4.85 28.58 -42.89
CA LEU A 64 3.99 29.09 -41.81
C LEU A 64 3.96 28.16 -40.59
N ALA A 65 3.92 26.84 -40.81
CA ALA A 65 3.87 25.86 -39.72
C ALA A 65 5.16 25.90 -38.89
N GLU A 66 6.31 25.95 -39.55
CA GLU A 66 7.63 26.04 -38.92
C GLU A 66 7.76 27.32 -38.08
N LYS A 67 7.42 28.48 -38.65
CA LYS A 67 7.43 29.76 -37.93
C LYS A 67 6.46 29.83 -36.74
N THR A 68 5.36 29.07 -36.77
CA THR A 68 4.38 29.04 -35.68
C THR A 68 4.90 28.18 -34.52
N ILE A 69 5.50 27.03 -34.83
CA ILE A 69 6.09 26.12 -33.83
C ILE A 69 7.29 26.79 -33.15
N ASP A 70 8.15 27.46 -33.91
CA ASP A 70 9.35 28.11 -33.37
C ASP A 70 9.04 29.30 -32.45
N ASN A 71 7.94 30.02 -32.69
CA ASN A 71 7.61 31.26 -31.95
C ASN A 71 6.51 31.10 -30.89
N GLN A 72 5.86 29.94 -30.75
CA GLN A 72 4.91 29.70 -29.68
C GLN A 72 5.48 28.68 -28.68
N PRO A 73 6.16 29.13 -27.61
CA PRO A 73 6.44 28.23 -26.50
C PRO A 73 5.09 27.83 -25.91
N ILE A 74 4.70 26.57 -26.09
CA ILE A 74 3.58 25.98 -25.36
C ILE A 74 3.91 26.19 -23.88
N LEU A 75 3.24 27.12 -23.22
CA LEU A 75 3.41 27.36 -21.79
C LEU A 75 2.79 26.17 -21.06
N PHE A 76 3.53 25.07 -20.98
CA PHE A 76 3.30 24.06 -19.94
C PHE A 76 3.61 24.74 -18.62
N ARG A 77 2.61 25.39 -18.03
CA ARG A 77 2.65 25.93 -16.68
C ARG A 77 2.80 24.74 -15.72
N ARG A 78 4.04 24.32 -15.52
CA ARG A 78 4.38 23.21 -14.63
C ARG A 78 4.02 23.63 -13.21
N ASP A 79 2.97 23.03 -12.66
CA ASP A 79 2.50 23.32 -11.32
C ASP A 79 3.49 22.73 -10.29
N TRP A 80 4.48 23.54 -9.92
CA TRP A 80 5.51 23.20 -8.94
C TRP A 80 4.93 22.75 -7.60
N THR A 81 3.69 23.13 -7.27
CA THR A 81 3.03 22.71 -6.03
C THR A 81 2.67 21.22 -6.03
N GLN A 82 2.33 20.64 -7.18
CA GLN A 82 2.04 19.21 -7.31
C GLN A 82 3.31 18.36 -7.20
N ILE A 83 4.41 18.85 -7.78
CA ILE A 83 5.72 18.18 -7.69
C ILE A 83 6.20 18.14 -6.24
N LEU A 84 6.06 19.24 -5.50
CA LEU A 84 6.42 19.30 -4.08
C LEU A 84 5.56 18.36 -3.22
N LYS A 85 4.25 18.27 -3.49
CA LYS A 85 3.35 17.33 -2.79
C LYS A 85 3.74 15.87 -3.03
N LEU A 86 4.06 15.50 -4.27
CA LEU A 86 4.51 14.15 -4.62
C LEU A 86 5.84 13.80 -3.92
N ALA A 87 6.81 14.70 -3.93
CA ALA A 87 8.08 14.50 -3.24
C ALA A 87 7.89 14.30 -1.72
N ALA A 88 7.05 15.11 -1.08
CA ALA A 88 6.73 14.97 0.33
C ALA A 88 6.05 13.63 0.65
N ALA A 89 5.10 13.19 -0.18
CA ALA A 89 4.42 11.90 -0.01
C ALA A 89 5.39 10.71 -0.10
N ILE A 90 6.34 10.74 -1.05
CA ILE A 90 7.37 9.71 -1.18
C ILE A 90 8.24 9.66 0.08
N ILE A 91 8.71 10.81 0.57
CA ILE A 91 9.56 10.89 1.78
C ILE A 91 8.81 10.35 3.01
N ILE A 92 7.54 10.70 3.18
CA ILE A 92 6.71 10.20 4.29
C ILE A 92 6.54 8.68 4.18
N SER A 93 6.24 8.15 2.99
CA SER A 93 6.07 6.70 2.79
C SER A 93 7.35 5.91 3.06
N ALA A 94 8.51 6.43 2.63
CA ALA A 94 9.81 5.83 2.86
C ALA A 94 10.19 5.84 4.34
N THR A 95 9.92 6.93 5.06
CA THR A 95 10.22 7.03 6.50
C THR A 95 9.35 6.10 7.33
N ILE A 96 8.04 5.99 7.02
CA ILE A 96 7.14 5.03 7.68
C ILE A 96 7.63 3.60 7.45
N THR A 97 7.93 3.24 6.20
CA THR A 97 8.41 1.89 5.86
C THR A 97 9.71 1.54 6.58
N ALA A 98 10.67 2.47 6.61
CA ALA A 98 11.93 2.29 7.33
C ALA A 98 11.71 2.15 8.85
N LEU A 99 10.80 2.92 9.43
CA LEU A 99 10.47 2.85 10.85
C LEU A 99 9.81 1.50 11.20
N SER A 100 8.87 1.02 10.37
CA SER A 100 8.22 -0.28 10.51
C SER A 100 9.23 -1.43 10.43
N MET A 101 10.13 -1.43 9.44
CA MET A 101 11.22 -2.41 9.34
C MET A 101 12.12 -2.42 10.58
N LYS A 102 12.50 -1.23 11.08
CA LYS A 102 13.32 -1.11 12.29
C LYS A 102 12.61 -1.61 13.55
N PHE A 103 11.29 -1.47 13.61
CA PHE A 103 10.48 -1.97 14.71
C PHE A 103 10.43 -3.50 14.70
N TRP A 104 10.25 -4.12 13.53
CA TRP A 104 10.27 -5.57 13.36
C TRP A 104 11.65 -6.19 13.67
N GLN A 105 12.74 -5.51 13.35
CA GLN A 105 14.09 -5.98 13.68
C GLN A 105 14.45 -5.83 15.17
N ARG A 106 13.79 -4.95 15.93
CA ARG A 106 14.13 -4.74 17.36
C ARG A 106 13.76 -5.91 18.27
N ASP A 107 12.79 -6.74 17.90
CA ASP A 107 12.40 -7.88 18.73
C ASP A 107 13.41 -9.03 18.67
N GLY A 108 14.27 -9.11 17.65
CA GLY A 108 15.27 -10.18 17.49
C GLY A 108 16.52 -10.07 18.36
N HIS A 109 16.84 -8.88 18.89
CA HIS A 109 18.09 -8.61 19.65
C HIS A 109 17.86 -8.24 21.12
N ARG A 110 16.71 -8.58 21.68
CA ARG A 110 16.43 -8.29 23.09
C ARG A 110 17.14 -9.32 23.99
N LEU A 111 18.16 -8.86 24.73
CA LEU A 111 18.71 -9.62 25.85
C LEU A 111 17.63 -9.70 26.95
N ILE A 112 16.88 -10.80 26.99
CA ILE A 112 15.96 -11.09 28.09
C ILE A 112 16.77 -11.83 29.15
N ARG A 113 16.81 -11.29 30.36
CA ARG A 113 17.58 -11.85 31.48
C ARG A 113 16.63 -12.24 32.61
N GLY A 114 16.18 -13.50 32.58
CA GLY A 114 15.52 -14.14 33.71
C GLY A 114 14.12 -13.60 34.04
N ARG A 115 13.37 -13.16 33.02
CA ARG A 115 11.98 -12.76 33.21
C ARG A 115 11.13 -14.00 33.49
N GLU A 116 10.34 -13.99 34.55
CA GLU A 116 9.39 -15.06 34.82
C GLU A 116 8.27 -15.04 33.77
N VAL A 117 8.02 -16.18 33.15
CA VAL A 117 7.00 -16.39 32.12
C VAL A 117 6.21 -17.65 32.40
N VAL A 118 4.96 -17.66 31.92
CA VAL A 118 4.08 -18.83 31.92
C VAL A 118 3.65 -19.05 30.49
N VAL A 119 4.06 -20.18 29.91
CA VAL A 119 3.84 -20.49 28.49
C VAL A 119 3.02 -21.76 28.40
N LYS A 120 1.88 -21.66 27.72
CA LYS A 120 1.06 -22.80 27.34
C LYS A 120 1.35 -23.17 25.89
N GLY A 121 1.57 -24.45 25.63
CA GLY A 121 1.98 -24.90 24.31
C GLY A 121 2.27 -26.38 24.20
N GLU A 122 2.63 -26.80 23.00
CA GLU A 122 2.98 -28.19 22.66
C GLU A 122 4.45 -28.48 22.96
N VAL A 123 4.75 -29.58 23.66
CA VAL A 123 6.13 -30.03 23.86
C VAL A 123 6.67 -30.70 22.60
N LEU A 124 7.84 -30.26 22.15
CA LEU A 124 8.46 -30.66 20.90
C LEU A 124 9.83 -31.32 21.11
N ASP A 125 10.15 -32.31 20.27
CA ASP A 125 11.54 -32.57 19.90
C ASP A 125 11.98 -31.50 18.89
N LEU A 126 12.90 -30.62 19.29
CA LEU A 126 13.34 -29.52 18.45
C LEU A 126 14.18 -29.98 17.26
N THR A 127 14.84 -31.13 17.34
CA THR A 127 15.61 -31.66 16.20
C THR A 127 14.67 -32.02 15.06
N CYS A 128 13.64 -32.82 15.32
CA CYS A 128 12.64 -33.21 14.32
C CYS A 128 11.75 -32.03 13.89
N TYR A 129 11.36 -31.16 14.82
CA TYR A 129 10.55 -29.99 14.48
C TYR A 129 11.29 -29.02 13.56
N VAL A 130 12.56 -28.69 13.84
CA VAL A 130 13.30 -27.71 13.03
C VAL A 130 13.71 -28.31 11.67
N ALA A 131 14.11 -29.58 11.62
CA ALA A 131 14.57 -30.21 10.38
C ALA A 131 13.41 -30.57 9.43
N TYR A 132 12.27 -30.99 9.97
CA TYR A 132 11.21 -31.64 9.20
C TYR A 132 9.80 -31.12 9.52
N ASN A 133 9.66 -30.13 10.40
CA ASN A 133 8.38 -29.60 10.86
C ASN A 133 7.45 -30.69 11.43
N LEU A 134 8.03 -31.68 12.11
CA LEU A 134 7.28 -32.75 12.77
C LEU A 134 6.78 -32.28 14.15
N SER A 135 5.47 -32.42 14.37
CA SER A 135 4.79 -32.16 15.64
C SER A 135 3.46 -32.93 15.67
N GLY A 136 2.76 -32.87 16.79
CA GLY A 136 1.43 -33.42 16.97
C GLY A 136 1.41 -34.90 17.38
N PRO A 137 0.22 -35.45 17.65
CA PRO A 137 0.05 -36.79 18.25
C PRO A 137 0.71 -37.92 17.46
N GLU A 138 0.78 -37.81 16.13
CA GLU A 138 1.42 -38.80 15.25
C GLU A 138 2.93 -38.91 15.51
N HIS A 139 3.57 -37.84 16.01
CA HIS A 139 4.99 -37.80 16.30
C HIS A 139 5.31 -37.99 17.79
N ALA A 140 4.30 -38.20 18.65
CA ALA A 140 4.46 -38.23 20.11
C ALA A 140 5.45 -39.30 20.60
N SER A 141 5.34 -40.54 20.09
CA SER A 141 6.22 -41.64 20.52
C SER A 141 7.67 -41.39 20.13
N CYS A 142 7.91 -41.03 18.85
CA CYS A 142 9.24 -40.75 18.33
C CYS A 142 9.88 -39.58 19.08
N ALA A 143 9.14 -38.48 19.26
CA ALA A 143 9.62 -37.32 20.00
C ALA A 143 9.93 -37.68 21.47
N GLY A 144 9.09 -38.49 22.12
CA GLY A 144 9.33 -38.93 23.49
C GLY A 144 10.61 -39.73 23.64
N ASP A 145 10.89 -40.65 22.71
CA ASP A 145 12.13 -41.44 22.72
C ASP A 145 13.36 -40.56 22.47
N CYS A 146 13.31 -39.70 21.45
CA CYS A 146 14.35 -38.73 21.12
C CYS A 146 14.68 -37.78 22.28
N ILE A 147 13.65 -37.25 22.95
CA ILE A 147 13.84 -36.38 24.13
C ILE A 147 14.49 -37.17 25.27
N ARG A 148 14.06 -38.41 25.51
CA ARG A 148 14.61 -39.27 26.57
C ARG A 148 16.09 -39.61 26.32
N ASP A 149 16.48 -39.74 25.06
CA ASP A 149 17.86 -39.93 24.61
C ASP A 149 18.71 -38.65 24.65
N GLY A 150 18.12 -37.53 25.10
CA GLY A 150 18.84 -36.28 25.36
C GLY A 150 18.78 -35.25 24.23
N LEU A 151 17.96 -35.46 23.20
CA LEU A 151 17.76 -34.45 22.16
C LEU A 151 17.05 -33.20 22.73
N PRO A 152 17.29 -32.01 22.14
CA PRO A 152 16.78 -30.76 22.67
C PRO A 152 15.25 -30.73 22.67
N VAL A 153 14.68 -30.53 23.86
CA VAL A 153 13.23 -30.41 24.05
C VAL A 153 12.82 -28.95 24.09
N GLY A 154 11.69 -28.64 23.47
CA GLY A 154 11.14 -27.29 23.46
C GLY A 154 9.64 -27.26 23.69
N ILE A 155 9.09 -26.05 23.69
CA ILE A 155 7.65 -25.80 23.71
C ILE A 155 7.28 -24.80 22.62
N LYS A 156 6.27 -25.13 21.82
CA LYS A 156 5.64 -24.21 20.87
C LYS A 156 4.42 -23.58 21.52
N ALA A 157 4.54 -22.31 21.85
CA ALA A 157 3.48 -21.54 22.47
C ALA A 157 2.29 -21.32 21.52
N GLU A 158 1.13 -20.98 22.07
CA GLU A 158 -0.09 -20.66 21.31
C GLU A 158 0.11 -19.49 20.31
N ASP A 159 1.04 -18.58 20.59
CA ASP A 159 1.43 -17.47 19.69
C ASP A 159 2.39 -17.90 18.56
N GLY A 160 2.77 -19.18 18.51
CA GLY A 160 3.69 -19.74 17.52
C GLY A 160 5.18 -19.62 17.87
N LYS A 161 5.54 -18.92 18.95
CA LYS A 161 6.95 -18.82 19.39
C LYS A 161 7.41 -20.14 20.00
N VAL A 162 8.62 -20.55 19.64
CA VAL A 162 9.25 -21.78 20.15
C VAL A 162 10.35 -21.43 21.14
N TYR A 163 10.37 -22.14 22.25
CA TYR A 163 11.36 -21.97 23.31
C TYR A 163 12.09 -23.29 23.55
N LEU A 164 13.41 -23.22 23.71
CA LEU A 164 14.19 -24.34 24.27
C LEU A 164 13.87 -24.48 25.76
N LEU A 165 13.58 -25.69 26.22
CA LEU A 165 13.36 -25.95 27.65
C LEU A 165 14.64 -26.49 28.28
N THR A 166 15.07 -25.86 29.37
CA THR A 166 16.24 -26.28 30.15
C THR A 166 15.89 -26.34 31.64
N GLY A 167 16.65 -27.10 32.43
CA GLY A 167 16.50 -27.08 33.89
C GLY A 167 17.45 -26.10 34.57
N PHE A 168 17.26 -25.92 35.88
CA PHE A 168 18.20 -25.19 36.74
C PHE A 168 19.13 -26.19 37.44
N GLY A 169 20.31 -26.43 36.86
CA GLY A 169 21.32 -27.34 37.44
C GLY A 169 21.06 -28.83 37.24
N ALA A 170 19.92 -29.22 36.65
CA ALA A 170 19.58 -30.60 36.29
C ALA A 170 18.94 -30.68 34.90
N HIS A 171 19.00 -31.84 34.26
CA HIS A 171 18.31 -32.11 33.00
C HIS A 171 16.81 -32.32 33.22
N VAL A 172 15.98 -31.79 32.32
CA VAL A 172 14.51 -31.89 32.38
C VAL A 172 13.94 -32.85 31.33
N ASN A 173 14.78 -33.41 30.47
CA ASN A 173 14.42 -34.29 29.37
C ASN A 173 13.58 -35.49 29.81
N ALA A 174 13.98 -36.20 30.87
CA ALA A 174 13.27 -37.39 31.32
C ALA A 174 11.82 -37.09 31.71
N GLU A 175 11.58 -35.97 32.40
CA GLU A 175 10.23 -35.52 32.76
C GLU A 175 9.46 -35.01 31.53
N LEU A 176 10.13 -34.26 30.64
CA LEU A 176 9.49 -33.68 29.46
C LEU A 176 9.18 -34.70 28.35
N ALA A 177 9.90 -35.82 28.30
CA ALA A 177 9.64 -36.91 27.36
C ALA A 177 8.22 -37.46 27.48
N ASP A 178 7.68 -37.54 28.70
CA ASP A 178 6.32 -38.00 28.96
C ASP A 178 5.24 -37.02 28.47
N TYR A 179 5.65 -35.79 28.12
CA TYR A 179 4.79 -34.75 27.58
C TYR A 179 4.98 -34.52 26.09
N ALA A 180 5.80 -35.32 25.39
CA ALA A 180 6.01 -35.19 23.94
C ALA A 180 4.69 -35.09 23.16
N ALA A 181 4.58 -34.06 22.31
CA ALA A 181 3.40 -33.66 21.53
C ALA A 181 2.12 -33.38 22.34
N LYS A 182 2.21 -33.25 23.67
CA LYS A 182 1.09 -32.86 24.54
C LYS A 182 1.12 -31.36 24.78
N ILE A 183 -0.06 -30.80 25.01
CA ILE A 183 -0.21 -29.41 25.47
C ILE A 183 -0.01 -29.37 26.99
N VAL A 184 0.97 -28.59 27.42
CA VAL A 184 1.26 -28.34 28.85
C VAL A 184 1.39 -26.84 29.10
N THR A 185 1.39 -26.46 30.37
CA THR A 185 1.76 -25.09 30.79
C THR A 185 3.08 -25.15 31.54
N VAL A 186 4.10 -24.48 31.01
CA VAL A 186 5.43 -24.37 31.62
C VAL A 186 5.56 -23.00 32.26
N LYS A 187 5.91 -22.97 33.55
CA LYS A 187 6.36 -21.77 34.25
C LYS A 187 7.87 -21.83 34.41
N GLY A 188 8.54 -20.71 34.17
CA GLY A 188 9.97 -20.63 34.33
C GLY A 188 10.56 -19.26 33.99
N LYS A 189 11.89 -19.19 33.93
CA LYS A 189 12.63 -17.97 33.60
C LYS A 189 13.04 -17.96 32.14
N GLU A 190 12.50 -17.02 31.38
CA GLU A 190 12.90 -16.77 30.00
C GLU A 190 14.26 -16.09 29.96
N THR A 191 15.15 -16.63 29.14
CA THR A 191 16.33 -15.92 28.66
C THR A 191 16.38 -15.95 27.14
N ALA A 192 16.82 -14.84 26.55
CA ALA A 192 16.96 -14.74 25.11
C ALA A 192 18.31 -14.11 24.74
N ARG A 193 18.95 -14.67 23.71
CA ARG A 193 20.23 -14.21 23.16
C ARG A 193 20.28 -14.54 21.67
N ASP A 194 20.64 -13.55 20.85
CA ASP A 194 20.91 -13.71 19.42
C ASP A 194 19.80 -14.45 18.66
N GLY A 195 18.53 -14.15 18.98
CA GLY A 195 17.35 -14.78 18.37
C GLY A 195 16.95 -16.14 18.96
N PHE A 196 17.74 -16.73 19.85
CA PHE A 196 17.37 -17.94 20.59
C PHE A 196 16.72 -17.58 21.91
N ALA A 197 15.54 -18.15 22.16
CA ALA A 197 14.84 -18.04 23.43
C ALA A 197 14.82 -19.41 24.12
N GLN A 198 15.11 -19.42 25.42
CA GLN A 198 14.93 -20.57 26.27
C GLN A 198 14.07 -20.21 27.48
N ILE A 199 13.46 -21.23 28.08
CA ILE A 199 12.82 -21.15 29.39
C ILE A 199 13.52 -22.15 30.29
N GLN A 200 14.06 -21.63 31.38
CA GLN A 200 14.52 -22.47 32.48
C GLN A 200 13.30 -22.89 33.29
N VAL A 201 12.92 -24.16 33.17
CA VAL A 201 11.70 -24.75 33.72
C VAL A 201 11.77 -24.77 35.25
N GLU A 202 10.74 -24.22 35.89
CA GLU A 202 10.54 -24.26 37.35
C GLU A 202 9.32 -25.14 37.70
N GLU A 203 8.28 -25.14 36.88
CA GLU A 203 7.05 -25.90 37.10
C GLU A 203 6.40 -26.30 35.76
N ILE A 204 5.89 -27.53 35.69
CA ILE A 204 5.09 -28.04 34.56
C ILE A 204 3.69 -28.40 35.05
N ARG A 205 2.66 -27.81 34.45
CA ARG A 205 1.25 -28.10 34.74
C ARG A 205 0.59 -28.80 33.57
N LYS A 206 -0.17 -29.86 33.89
CA LYS A 206 -0.98 -30.63 32.94
C LYS A 206 -2.36 -29.99 32.82
N PHE A 207 -2.96 -30.16 31.65
CA PHE A 207 -4.40 -29.99 31.45
C PHE A 207 -5.12 -31.31 31.64
#